data_AF-A0A7W1E609-F1
#
_entry.id   AF-A0A7W1E609-F1
#
_cell.length_a   1.000
_cell.length_b   1.000
_cell.length_c   1.000
_cell.angle_alpha   90.00
_cell.angle_beta   90.00
_cell.angle_gamma   90.00
#
_symmetry.space_group_name_H-M   'P 1'
#
loop_
_entity.id
_entity.type
_entity.pdbx_description
1 polymer ?
#
loop_
_entity_poly.entity_id
_entity_poly.type
_entity_poly.pdbx_seq_one_letter_code
_entity_poly.pdbx_strand_id
1 'polypeptide(L)'
;MRKLLTFIILASTFACKRGDSSETATAQTWSPAELKSVRGIPAAEIKTALQERIAAGKPSQLDDDEWDHAKRLYKIYGNNPLWLTDNGLHDNRTTSLTKALLNAEGEGMRMDVYPIGALAKAIVAAKQDKPTAQQLADADVLLTASYAALGEDMLTGQVEPKSVNQSWHIDPQEENVDSALVRNLRVEALDKSLATMRPADEDYGALRKQLVNYRNIVAKGGWPAIPATKAVKPGAPVSPQVASALRARLAAEGITTDSGSAAKTGVYDRNLAAAVAEFQRRHTIGVDSMLGKETVDALNKSAPYRLTQVVANMERYRWLPRSLGQRYIFVNVPAFKLEAYDKGELALVMKVI
;
A
#
# COMPACT_ATOMS: atom_id res chain seq x y z
N MET A 1 17.51 -79.97 11.57
CA MET A 1 18.57 -80.10 12.61
C MET A 1 19.61 -79.00 12.41
N ARG A 2 20.09 -78.45 13.53
CA ARG A 2 21.33 -77.69 13.75
C ARG A 2 21.43 -76.22 13.28
N LYS A 3 21.42 -75.38 14.32
CA LYS A 3 21.99 -74.03 14.48
C LYS A 3 23.49 -73.98 14.16
N LEU A 4 23.99 -72.81 13.73
CA LEU A 4 25.28 -72.20 14.12
C LEU A 4 25.23 -70.70 13.72
N LEU A 5 25.06 -69.76 14.66
CA LEU A 5 26.08 -69.00 15.42
C LEU A 5 27.00 -68.06 14.59
N THR A 6 26.64 -66.77 14.61
CA THR A 6 27.41 -65.56 15.00
C THR A 6 28.87 -65.39 14.53
N PHE A 7 29.19 -64.26 13.88
CA PHE A 7 30.14 -63.26 14.40
C PHE A 7 30.03 -61.89 13.68
N ILE A 8 30.08 -60.83 14.49
CA ILE A 8 30.08 -59.40 14.16
C ILE A 8 31.51 -58.95 13.88
N ILE A 9 31.77 -58.12 12.86
CA ILE A 9 32.81 -57.07 12.90
C ILE A 9 32.30 -55.78 12.27
N LEU A 10 32.45 -54.72 13.07
CA LEU A 10 32.23 -53.29 12.85
C LEU A 10 33.18 -52.72 11.78
N ALA A 11 32.67 -51.85 10.90
CA ALA A 11 33.47 -50.75 10.33
C ALA A 11 32.58 -49.54 10.06
N SER A 12 32.77 -48.57 10.93
CA SER A 12 32.18 -47.24 10.99
C SER A 12 32.62 -46.34 9.83
N THR A 13 31.65 -45.71 9.15
CA THR A 13 31.86 -44.43 8.45
C THR A 13 30.93 -43.39 9.06
N PHE A 14 31.54 -42.41 9.72
CA PHE A 14 30.90 -41.24 10.30
C PHE A 14 30.59 -40.17 9.23
N ALA A 15 29.54 -39.38 9.53
CA ALA A 15 29.18 -38.07 9.00
C ALA A 15 28.59 -38.03 7.56
N CYS A 16 27.48 -37.35 7.27
CA CYS A 16 26.95 -36.13 7.88
C CYS A 16 25.42 -36.13 7.85
N LYS A 17 24.80 -35.95 9.02
CA LYS A 17 23.35 -35.80 9.21
C LYS A 17 22.94 -34.41 8.75
N ARG A 18 22.48 -34.26 7.50
CA ARG A 18 21.77 -33.05 7.04
C ARG A 18 20.30 -33.25 7.40
N GLY A 19 19.92 -32.74 8.58
CA GLY A 19 18.52 -32.61 8.94
C GLY A 19 17.90 -31.54 8.06
N ASP A 20 17.18 -31.96 7.04
CA ASP A 20 16.28 -31.10 6.29
C ASP A 20 14.93 -31.17 6.99
N SER A 21 14.81 -30.45 8.10
CA SER A 21 13.52 -30.14 8.71
C SER A 21 13.07 -28.81 8.14
N SER A 22 12.54 -28.83 6.92
CA SER A 22 11.61 -27.81 6.48
C SER A 22 10.31 -27.99 7.26
N GLU A 23 10.32 -27.57 8.53
CA GLU A 23 9.08 -27.21 9.21
C GLU A 23 8.51 -26.01 8.43
N THR A 24 7.60 -26.29 7.49
CA THR A 24 6.59 -25.32 7.12
C THR A 24 5.89 -24.93 8.41
N ALA A 25 6.28 -23.79 8.98
CA ALA A 25 5.59 -23.17 10.09
C ALA A 25 4.15 -22.94 9.64
N THR A 26 3.25 -23.85 10.00
CA THR A 26 1.82 -23.65 9.88
C THR A 26 1.53 -22.37 10.64
N ALA A 27 1.22 -21.30 9.92
CA ALA A 27 0.83 -20.04 10.52
C ALA A 27 -0.25 -20.35 11.56
N GLN A 28 0.02 -20.02 12.83
CA GLN A 28 -0.93 -20.24 13.91
C GLN A 28 -2.26 -19.60 13.50
N THR A 29 -3.30 -20.45 13.44
CA THR A 29 -4.61 -20.06 12.97
C THR A 29 -5.41 -19.55 14.16
N TRP A 30 -5.72 -18.26 14.14
CA TRP A 30 -6.59 -17.58 15.08
C TRP A 30 -8.07 -17.79 14.70
N SER A 31 -8.93 -17.86 15.71
CA SER A 31 -10.39 -17.81 15.58
C SER A 31 -10.96 -17.05 16.78
N PRO A 32 -12.07 -16.31 16.63
CA PRO A 32 -12.77 -15.72 17.76
C PRO A 32 -13.13 -16.79 18.79
N ALA A 33 -12.95 -16.49 20.08
CA ALA A 33 -13.26 -17.41 21.16
C ALA A 33 -14.78 -17.55 21.35
N GLU A 34 -15.24 -18.75 21.72
CA GLU A 34 -16.60 -18.94 22.23
C GLU A 34 -16.68 -18.47 23.69
N LEU A 35 -17.06 -17.21 23.87
CA LEU A 35 -17.10 -16.56 25.17
C LEU A 35 -18.34 -16.98 25.96
N LYS A 36 -18.18 -17.25 27.27
CA LYS A 36 -19.31 -17.38 28.21
C LYS A 36 -19.75 -16.03 28.75
N SER A 37 -18.78 -15.17 29.04
CA SER A 37 -18.97 -13.80 29.47
C SER A 37 -17.75 -12.95 29.11
N VAL A 38 -17.93 -11.63 29.11
CA VAL A 38 -16.85 -10.64 28.95
C VAL A 38 -16.94 -9.69 30.13
N ARG A 39 -15.92 -9.69 30.98
CA ARG A 39 -15.88 -8.88 32.23
C ARG A 39 -17.17 -9.01 33.07
N GLY A 40 -17.71 -10.23 33.12
CA GLY A 40 -18.93 -10.55 33.86
C GLY A 40 -20.24 -10.34 33.11
N ILE A 41 -20.23 -9.73 31.92
CA ILE A 41 -21.43 -9.58 31.07
C ILE A 41 -21.68 -10.87 30.31
N PRO A 42 -22.88 -11.49 30.40
CA PRO A 42 -23.19 -12.71 29.68
C PRO A 42 -23.04 -12.58 28.16
N ALA A 43 -22.44 -13.58 27.52
CA ALA A 43 -22.24 -13.56 26.07
C ALA A 43 -23.55 -13.50 25.28
N ALA A 44 -24.67 -14.00 25.84
CA ALA A 44 -25.99 -13.88 25.23
C ALA A 44 -26.43 -12.42 25.11
N GLU A 45 -26.22 -11.59 26.14
CA GLU A 45 -26.55 -10.16 26.10
C GLU A 45 -25.72 -9.42 25.06
N ILE A 46 -24.42 -9.74 24.97
CA ILE A 46 -23.52 -9.15 23.97
C ILE A 46 -23.95 -9.54 22.56
N LYS A 47 -24.33 -10.80 22.34
CA LYS A 47 -24.83 -11.26 21.03
C LYS A 47 -26.13 -10.56 20.63
N THR A 48 -27.06 -10.36 21.55
CA THR A 48 -28.27 -9.58 21.29
C THR A 48 -27.93 -8.14 20.92
N ALA A 49 -27.08 -7.47 21.71
CA ALA A 49 -26.66 -6.10 21.42
C ALA A 49 -25.90 -5.99 20.09
N LEU A 50 -25.11 -7.00 19.73
CA LEU A 50 -24.42 -7.08 18.44
C LEU A 50 -25.41 -7.15 17.28
N GLN A 51 -26.44 -7.99 17.39
CA GLN A 51 -27.49 -8.11 16.37
C GLN A 51 -28.28 -6.80 16.23
N GLU A 52 -28.67 -6.17 17.34
CA GLU A 52 -29.32 -4.86 17.34
C GLU A 52 -28.43 -3.81 16.65
N ARG A 53 -27.14 -3.80 16.96
CA ARG A 53 -26.19 -2.85 16.39
C ARG A 53 -25.95 -3.07 14.89
N ILE A 54 -25.90 -4.32 14.43
CA ILE A 54 -25.81 -4.65 13.00
C ILE A 54 -27.11 -4.24 12.29
N ALA A 55 -28.27 -4.48 12.91
CA ALA A 55 -29.58 -4.10 12.36
C ALA A 55 -29.79 -2.58 12.29
N ALA A 56 -29.14 -1.82 13.18
CA ALA A 56 -29.16 -0.35 13.16
C ALA A 56 -28.47 0.28 11.94
N GLY A 57 -27.72 -0.52 11.16
CA GLY A 57 -27.12 -0.11 9.89
C GLY A 57 -25.63 0.20 9.95
N LYS A 58 -25.09 0.53 8.78
CA LYS A 58 -23.66 0.77 8.58
C LYS A 58 -23.15 2.03 9.28
N PRO A 59 -21.87 2.08 9.67
CA PRO A 59 -21.22 3.35 9.99
C PRO A 59 -21.34 4.32 8.81
N SER A 60 -21.59 5.61 9.10
CA SER A 60 -21.90 6.63 8.08
C SER A 60 -20.84 6.83 7.00
N GLN A 61 -19.58 6.48 7.29
CA GLN A 61 -18.46 6.65 6.39
C GLN A 61 -18.32 5.52 5.37
N LEU A 62 -18.86 4.34 5.68
CA LEU A 62 -18.70 3.16 4.85
C LEU A 62 -19.77 3.07 3.76
N ASP A 63 -19.44 2.46 2.64
CA ASP A 63 -20.41 2.12 1.60
C ASP A 63 -21.18 0.82 1.92
N ASP A 64 -22.05 0.41 1.00
CA ASP A 64 -22.89 -0.78 1.21
C ASP A 64 -22.12 -2.09 1.01
N ASP A 65 -21.10 -2.10 0.15
CA ASP A 65 -20.29 -3.28 -0.14
C ASP A 65 -19.36 -3.59 1.04
N GLU A 66 -18.66 -2.58 1.56
CA GLU A 66 -17.82 -2.67 2.77
C GLU A 66 -18.63 -3.18 3.98
N TRP A 67 -19.87 -2.67 4.11
CA TRP A 67 -20.76 -3.11 5.18
C TRP A 67 -21.26 -4.55 4.99
N ASP A 68 -21.53 -4.94 3.76
CA ASP A 68 -21.88 -6.30 3.40
C ASP A 68 -20.74 -7.28 3.71
N HIS A 69 -19.50 -6.91 3.44
CA HIS A 69 -18.31 -7.67 3.83
C HIS A 69 -18.23 -7.86 5.36
N ALA A 70 -18.47 -6.80 6.14
CA ALA A 70 -18.49 -6.89 7.59
C ALA A 70 -19.60 -7.85 8.10
N LYS A 71 -20.81 -7.78 7.54
CA LYS A 71 -21.91 -8.70 7.87
C LYS A 71 -21.58 -10.15 7.50
N ARG A 72 -20.92 -10.38 6.36
CA ARG A 72 -20.49 -11.72 5.93
C ARG A 72 -19.48 -12.32 6.89
N LEU A 73 -18.53 -11.54 7.42
CA LEU A 73 -17.62 -11.99 8.48
C LEU A 73 -18.39 -12.50 9.70
N TYR A 74 -19.34 -11.72 10.23
CA TYR A 74 -20.16 -12.19 11.36
C TYR A 74 -20.89 -13.49 11.05
N LYS A 75 -21.51 -13.60 9.87
CA LYS A 75 -22.21 -14.82 9.45
C LYS A 75 -21.30 -16.04 9.45
N ILE A 76 -20.07 -15.90 8.95
CA ILE A 76 -19.06 -16.98 8.89
C ILE A 76 -18.68 -17.45 10.30
N TYR A 77 -18.58 -16.54 11.26
CA TYR A 77 -18.24 -16.85 12.65
C TYR A 77 -19.48 -17.04 13.55
N GLY A 78 -20.65 -17.36 12.97
CA GLY A 78 -21.85 -17.69 13.73
C GLY A 78 -22.41 -16.54 14.58
N ASN A 79 -22.21 -15.30 14.13
CA ASN A 79 -22.54 -14.05 14.84
C ASN A 79 -21.87 -13.94 16.22
N ASN A 80 -20.71 -14.57 16.40
CA ASN A 80 -19.86 -14.34 17.57
C ASN A 80 -19.15 -12.98 17.45
N PRO A 81 -18.90 -12.28 18.58
CA PRO A 81 -18.00 -11.13 18.59
C PRO A 81 -16.61 -11.51 18.06
N LEU A 82 -16.01 -10.67 17.23
CA LEU A 82 -14.74 -10.96 16.57
C LEU A 82 -13.53 -10.32 17.28
N TRP A 83 -13.77 -9.37 18.17
CA TRP A 83 -12.72 -8.55 18.79
C TRP A 83 -12.72 -8.63 20.31
N LEU A 84 -13.51 -9.53 20.89
CA LEU A 84 -13.63 -9.68 22.34
C LEU A 84 -12.88 -10.92 22.85
N THR A 85 -12.40 -10.81 24.09
CA THR A 85 -11.90 -11.87 24.96
C THR A 85 -12.73 -11.87 26.25
N ASP A 86 -12.47 -12.83 27.15
CA ASP A 86 -13.04 -12.84 28.50
C ASP A 86 -12.77 -11.55 29.29
N ASN A 87 -11.65 -10.88 29.00
CA ASN A 87 -11.19 -9.68 29.69
C ASN A 87 -11.54 -8.36 28.99
N GLY A 88 -12.28 -8.38 27.88
CA GLY A 88 -12.69 -7.17 27.14
C GLY A 88 -12.25 -7.22 25.68
N LEU A 89 -11.72 -6.12 25.15
CA LEU A 89 -11.19 -6.09 23.78
C LEU A 89 -9.91 -6.93 23.66
N HIS A 90 -9.73 -7.59 22.53
CA HIS A 90 -8.49 -8.26 22.18
C HIS A 90 -7.41 -7.21 21.86
N ASP A 91 -6.55 -6.91 22.84
CA ASP A 91 -5.65 -5.75 22.77
C ASP A 91 -4.69 -5.77 21.58
N ASN A 92 -4.02 -6.90 21.31
CA ASN A 92 -3.07 -7.00 20.19
C ASN A 92 -3.75 -6.73 18.84
N ARG A 93 -4.89 -7.40 18.58
CA ARG A 93 -5.62 -7.25 17.32
C ARG A 93 -6.20 -5.84 17.17
N THR A 94 -6.83 -5.32 18.22
CA THR A 94 -7.36 -3.95 18.25
C THR A 94 -6.25 -2.93 17.95
N THR A 95 -5.07 -3.11 18.55
CA THR A 95 -3.90 -2.26 18.31
C THR A 95 -3.38 -2.40 16.88
N SER A 96 -3.29 -3.61 16.34
CA SER A 96 -2.84 -3.85 14.96
C SER A 96 -3.76 -3.17 13.94
N LEU A 97 -5.08 -3.33 14.07
CA LEU A 97 -6.03 -2.70 13.16
C LEU A 97 -6.00 -1.17 13.28
N THR A 98 -6.06 -0.62 14.49
CA THR A 98 -6.03 0.84 14.69
C THR A 98 -4.74 1.48 14.19
N LYS A 99 -3.59 0.83 14.38
CA LYS A 99 -2.33 1.29 13.77
C LYS A 99 -2.36 1.24 12.25
N ALA A 100 -2.93 0.20 11.67
CA ALA A 100 -3.05 0.08 10.21
C ALA A 100 -3.94 1.18 9.63
N LEU A 101 -5.09 1.47 10.26
CA LEU A 101 -5.99 2.56 9.90
C LEU A 101 -5.29 3.94 9.97
N LEU A 102 -4.57 4.21 11.07
CA LEU A 102 -3.83 5.46 11.24
C LEU A 102 -2.65 5.59 10.28
N ASN A 103 -2.19 4.49 9.69
CA ASN A 103 -1.13 4.46 8.68
C ASN A 103 -1.67 4.24 7.25
N ALA A 104 -2.99 4.34 7.04
CA ALA A 104 -3.59 4.20 5.71
C ALA A 104 -3.02 5.21 4.71
N GLU A 105 -2.74 6.43 5.19
CA GLU A 105 -2.03 7.43 4.41
C GLU A 105 -0.65 6.92 3.94
N GLY A 106 0.06 6.13 4.73
CA GLY A 106 1.33 5.47 4.36
C GLY A 106 1.22 4.50 3.18
N GLU A 107 0.00 4.10 2.83
CA GLU A 107 -0.33 3.33 1.64
C GLU A 107 -0.96 4.21 0.53
N GLY A 108 -0.95 5.53 0.68
CA GLY A 108 -1.58 6.45 -0.28
C GLY A 108 -3.12 6.43 -0.21
N MET A 109 -3.71 5.83 0.82
CA MET A 109 -5.15 5.78 1.02
C MET A 109 -5.61 6.97 1.86
N ARG A 110 -6.85 7.44 1.65
CA ARG A 110 -7.45 8.46 2.50
C ARG A 110 -7.96 7.81 3.78
N MET A 111 -7.76 8.49 4.91
CA MET A 111 -8.19 8.01 6.23
C MET A 111 -9.62 8.47 6.57
N ASP A 112 -10.13 9.50 5.89
CA ASP A 112 -11.43 10.12 6.17
C ASP A 112 -12.63 9.23 5.81
N VAL A 113 -12.40 8.20 5.00
CA VAL A 113 -13.41 7.16 4.66
C VAL A 113 -13.62 6.15 5.78
N TYR A 114 -12.78 6.11 6.80
CA TYR A 114 -12.95 5.20 7.93
C TYR A 114 -13.63 5.89 9.11
N PRO A 115 -14.43 5.17 9.93
CA PRO A 115 -15.12 5.74 11.09
C PRO A 115 -14.18 5.97 12.30
N ILE A 116 -12.97 6.52 12.10
CA ILE A 116 -11.90 6.65 13.12
C ILE A 116 -12.40 7.32 14.41
N GLY A 117 -13.14 8.42 14.29
CA GLY A 117 -13.65 9.14 15.45
C GLY A 117 -14.69 8.35 16.25
N ALA A 118 -15.57 7.61 15.58
CA ALA A 118 -16.55 6.74 16.24
C ALA A 118 -15.86 5.51 16.85
N LEU A 119 -14.92 4.90 16.13
CA LEU A 119 -14.13 3.77 16.57
C LEU A 119 -13.33 4.11 17.85
N ALA A 120 -12.66 5.25 17.89
CA ALA A 120 -11.91 5.68 19.06
C ALA A 120 -12.82 5.82 20.30
N LYS A 121 -14.00 6.43 20.14
CA LYS A 121 -15.00 6.57 21.24
C LYS A 121 -15.50 5.20 21.71
N ALA A 122 -15.81 4.30 20.79
CA ALA A 122 -16.28 2.96 21.12
C ALA A 122 -15.22 2.12 21.84
N ILE A 123 -13.96 2.18 21.42
CA ILE A 123 -12.84 1.52 22.11
C ILE A 123 -12.69 2.05 23.54
N VAL A 124 -12.77 3.37 23.74
CA VAL A 124 -12.70 3.97 25.09
C VAL A 124 -13.86 3.49 25.96
N ALA A 125 -15.08 3.47 25.43
CA ALA A 125 -16.26 3.00 26.15
C ALA A 125 -16.14 1.51 26.54
N ALA A 126 -15.71 0.65 25.63
CA ALA A 126 -15.49 -0.77 25.88
C ALA A 126 -14.38 -1.06 26.92
N LYS A 127 -13.44 -0.13 27.10
CA LYS A 127 -12.34 -0.21 28.09
C LYS A 127 -12.68 0.37 29.47
N GLN A 128 -13.87 0.93 29.68
CA GLN A 128 -14.32 1.40 30.99
C GLN A 128 -14.35 0.26 32.02
N ASP A 129 -14.39 0.57 33.32
CA ASP A 129 -14.35 -0.45 34.39
C ASP A 129 -15.54 -1.44 34.32
N LYS A 130 -16.71 -0.92 33.96
CA LYS A 130 -17.96 -1.69 33.81
C LYS A 130 -18.63 -1.30 32.49
N PRO A 131 -18.17 -1.82 31.34
CA PRO A 131 -18.82 -1.55 30.08
C PRO A 131 -20.21 -2.19 30.05
N THR A 132 -21.10 -1.73 29.17
CA THR A 132 -22.38 -2.40 28.88
C THR A 132 -22.24 -3.37 27.71
N ALA A 133 -23.21 -4.28 27.54
CA ALA A 133 -23.28 -5.14 26.37
C ALA A 133 -23.31 -4.33 25.06
N GLN A 134 -24.04 -3.22 25.03
CA GLN A 134 -24.08 -2.29 23.90
C GLN A 134 -22.73 -1.65 23.62
N GLN A 135 -21.98 -1.20 24.64
CA GLN A 135 -20.65 -0.61 24.43
C GLN A 135 -19.65 -1.62 23.86
N LEU A 136 -19.71 -2.88 24.30
CA LEU A 136 -18.87 -3.96 23.75
C LEU A 136 -19.28 -4.28 22.31
N ALA A 137 -20.58 -4.38 22.03
CA ALA A 137 -21.11 -4.63 20.69
C ALA A 137 -20.77 -3.49 19.70
N ASP A 138 -20.88 -2.24 20.13
CA ASP A 138 -20.53 -1.07 19.32
C ASP A 138 -19.05 -1.09 18.91
N ALA A 139 -18.16 -1.40 19.85
CA ALA A 139 -16.73 -1.51 19.58
C ALA A 139 -16.43 -2.67 18.62
N ASP A 140 -17.03 -3.85 18.85
CA ASP A 140 -16.83 -5.03 18.01
C ASP A 140 -17.30 -4.77 16.56
N VAL A 141 -18.49 -4.18 16.39
CA VAL A 141 -19.04 -3.86 15.07
C VAL A 141 -18.21 -2.81 14.35
N LEU A 142 -17.77 -1.74 15.04
CA LEU A 142 -16.93 -0.71 14.42
C LEU A 142 -15.54 -1.25 14.05
N LEU A 143 -14.96 -2.14 14.85
CA LEU A 143 -13.69 -2.80 14.51
C LEU A 143 -13.86 -3.73 13.30
N THR A 144 -14.92 -4.54 13.26
CA THR A 144 -15.19 -5.44 12.13
C THR A 144 -15.47 -4.68 10.85
N ALA A 145 -16.27 -3.62 10.92
CA ALA A 145 -16.57 -2.76 9.78
C ALA A 145 -15.31 -2.06 9.26
N SER A 146 -14.48 -1.53 10.16
CA SER A 146 -13.22 -0.87 9.78
C SER A 146 -12.18 -1.85 9.24
N TYR A 147 -12.19 -3.11 9.69
CA TYR A 147 -11.36 -4.18 9.15
C TYR A 147 -11.77 -4.56 7.73
N ALA A 148 -13.07 -4.72 7.49
CA ALA A 148 -13.60 -5.03 6.17
C ALA A 148 -13.26 -3.92 5.17
N ALA A 149 -13.58 -2.67 5.51
CA ALA A 149 -13.28 -1.48 4.71
C ALA A 149 -11.78 -1.34 4.39
N LEU A 150 -10.91 -1.37 5.41
CA LEU A 150 -9.47 -1.28 5.20
C LEU A 150 -8.93 -2.42 4.34
N GLY A 151 -9.45 -3.64 4.56
CA GLY A 151 -9.02 -4.81 3.82
C GLY A 151 -9.43 -4.73 2.36
N GLU A 152 -10.68 -4.39 2.08
CA GLU A 152 -11.16 -4.11 0.72
C GLU A 152 -10.33 -3.02 0.05
N ASP A 153 -10.12 -1.88 0.70
CA ASP A 153 -9.30 -0.80 0.16
C ASP A 153 -7.85 -1.22 -0.14
N MET A 154 -7.25 -2.09 0.68
CA MET A 154 -5.92 -2.64 0.38
C MET A 154 -5.97 -3.59 -0.83
N LEU A 155 -7.06 -4.34 -0.95
CA LEU A 155 -7.27 -5.34 -1.98
C LEU A 155 -7.54 -4.68 -3.34
N THR A 156 -8.54 -3.82 -3.40
CA THR A 156 -9.14 -3.32 -4.64
C THR A 156 -8.98 -1.81 -4.84
N GLY A 157 -8.56 -1.07 -3.80
CA GLY A 157 -8.46 0.38 -3.84
C GLY A 157 -9.76 1.11 -3.48
N GLN A 158 -9.63 2.41 -3.21
CA GLN A 158 -10.70 3.33 -2.78
C GLN A 158 -11.50 3.95 -3.93
N VAL A 159 -11.03 3.77 -5.16
CA VAL A 159 -11.61 4.40 -6.34
C VAL A 159 -11.96 3.32 -7.36
N GLU A 160 -13.24 3.25 -7.71
CA GLU A 160 -13.68 2.39 -8.79
C GLU A 160 -13.01 2.81 -10.12
N PRO A 161 -12.29 1.90 -10.81
CA PRO A 161 -11.58 2.24 -12.04
C PRO A 161 -12.49 2.86 -13.12
N LYS A 162 -13.72 2.33 -13.22
CA LYS A 162 -14.75 2.75 -14.18
C LYS A 162 -15.23 4.18 -13.95
N SER A 163 -15.09 4.71 -12.73
CA SER A 163 -15.51 6.07 -12.39
C SER A 163 -14.56 7.16 -12.90
N VAL A 164 -13.29 6.81 -13.20
CA VAL A 164 -12.24 7.79 -13.52
C VAL A 164 -11.64 7.67 -14.93
N ASN A 165 -11.75 6.52 -15.61
CA ASN A 165 -11.32 6.40 -17.00
C ASN A 165 -12.00 5.23 -17.73
N GLN A 166 -12.55 5.50 -18.92
CA GLN A 166 -13.18 4.51 -19.82
C GLN A 166 -12.19 3.55 -20.49
N SER A 167 -10.87 3.77 -20.38
CA SER A 167 -9.82 2.96 -21.05
C SER A 167 -9.16 1.90 -20.16
N TRP A 168 -9.67 1.66 -18.95
CA TRP A 168 -9.20 0.55 -18.10
C TRP A 168 -9.92 -0.74 -18.50
N HIS A 169 -9.25 -1.58 -19.29
CA HIS A 169 -9.81 -2.83 -19.84
C HIS A 169 -9.46 -4.07 -19.00
N ILE A 170 -8.86 -3.87 -17.83
CA ILE A 170 -8.53 -4.94 -16.89
C ILE A 170 -9.78 -5.17 -16.06
N ASP A 171 -10.38 -6.35 -16.19
CA ASP A 171 -11.44 -6.78 -15.28
C ASP A 171 -10.78 -7.07 -13.92
N PRO A 172 -11.16 -6.38 -12.82
CA PRO A 172 -10.60 -6.64 -11.50
C PRO A 172 -10.92 -8.04 -10.96
N GLN A 173 -11.61 -8.91 -11.73
CA GLN A 173 -11.88 -10.29 -11.35
C GLN A 173 -10.61 -11.01 -10.90
N GLU A 174 -10.49 -11.23 -9.59
CA GLU A 174 -10.17 -12.50 -8.93
C GLU A 174 -9.81 -12.35 -7.44
N GLU A 175 -9.81 -11.15 -6.86
CA GLU A 175 -9.81 -11.05 -5.40
C GLU A 175 -11.24 -11.24 -4.88
N ASN A 176 -11.57 -12.46 -4.48
CA ASN A 176 -12.73 -12.69 -3.63
C ASN A 176 -12.45 -12.01 -2.28
N VAL A 177 -12.84 -10.73 -2.17
CA VAL A 177 -12.60 -9.86 -1.02
C VAL A 177 -13.01 -10.57 0.26
N ASP A 178 -14.20 -11.18 0.31
CA ASP A 178 -14.66 -11.96 1.46
C ASP A 178 -13.70 -13.08 1.84
N SER A 179 -13.24 -13.87 0.86
CA SER A 179 -12.31 -14.96 1.12
C SER A 179 -10.96 -14.44 1.59
N ALA A 180 -10.48 -13.31 1.07
CA ALA A 180 -9.24 -12.68 1.49
C ALA A 180 -9.34 -12.12 2.91
N LEU A 181 -10.44 -11.43 3.24
CA LEU A 181 -10.75 -10.95 4.59
C LEU A 181 -10.79 -12.11 5.58
N VAL A 182 -11.53 -13.18 5.28
CA VAL A 182 -11.60 -14.35 6.17
C VAL A 182 -10.23 -15.01 6.36
N ARG A 183 -9.48 -15.24 5.28
CA ARG A 183 -8.15 -15.86 5.36
C ARG A 183 -7.19 -15.06 6.23
N ASN A 184 -7.17 -13.73 6.08
CA ASN A 184 -6.26 -12.88 6.83
C ASN A 184 -6.71 -12.68 8.28
N LEU A 185 -8.02 -12.59 8.54
CA LEU A 185 -8.52 -12.47 9.90
C LEU A 185 -8.08 -13.67 10.75
N ARG A 186 -7.97 -14.86 10.14
CA ARG A 186 -7.51 -16.10 10.79
C ARG A 186 -6.02 -16.14 11.11
N VAL A 187 -5.23 -15.12 10.79
CA VAL A 187 -3.81 -15.10 11.14
C VAL A 187 -3.64 -14.47 12.53
N GLU A 188 -2.88 -15.13 13.40
CA GLU A 188 -2.59 -14.64 14.76
C GLU A 188 -1.93 -13.25 14.73
N ALA A 189 -0.88 -13.11 13.90
CA ALA A 189 -0.19 -11.86 13.65
C ALA A 189 -0.96 -10.98 12.65
N LEU A 190 -2.06 -10.36 13.12
CA LEU A 190 -2.96 -9.56 12.29
C LEU A 190 -2.23 -8.44 11.53
N ASP A 191 -1.25 -7.78 12.17
CA ASP A 191 -0.41 -6.73 11.56
C ASP A 191 0.32 -7.23 10.31
N LYS A 192 0.89 -8.44 10.37
CA LYS A 192 1.56 -9.07 9.23
C LYS A 192 0.56 -9.45 8.14
N SER A 193 -0.60 -9.98 8.52
CA SER A 193 -1.63 -10.41 7.55
C SER A 193 -2.23 -9.24 6.78
N LEU A 194 -2.53 -8.12 7.44
CA LEU A 194 -3.01 -6.89 6.79
C LEU A 194 -1.99 -6.41 5.74
N ALA A 195 -0.70 -6.49 6.04
CA ALA A 195 0.34 -6.12 5.09
C ALA A 195 0.40 -7.02 3.84
N THR A 196 -0.23 -8.19 3.84
CA THR A 196 -0.34 -9.09 2.67
C THR A 196 -1.53 -8.79 1.77
N MET A 197 -2.48 -7.94 2.21
CA MET A 197 -3.64 -7.56 1.41
C MET A 197 -3.33 -6.49 0.36
N ARG A 198 -2.18 -5.81 0.45
CA ARG A 198 -1.74 -4.82 -0.54
C ARG A 198 -0.97 -5.50 -1.68
N PRO A 199 -0.79 -4.84 -2.85
CA PRO A 199 0.08 -5.35 -3.91
C PRO A 199 1.49 -5.68 -3.40
N ALA A 200 2.00 -6.85 -3.78
CA ALA A 200 3.27 -7.40 -3.30
C ALA A 200 4.45 -7.18 -4.28
N ASP A 201 4.18 -6.59 -5.45
CA ASP A 201 5.18 -6.36 -6.48
C ASP A 201 6.22 -5.30 -6.10
N GLU A 202 7.40 -5.41 -6.71
CA GLU A 202 8.53 -4.53 -6.42
C GLU A 202 8.22 -3.06 -6.74
N ASP A 203 7.40 -2.81 -7.77
CA ASP A 203 7.04 -1.48 -8.21
C ASP A 203 6.11 -0.78 -7.20
N TYR A 204 5.12 -1.47 -6.65
CA TYR A 204 4.32 -0.96 -5.53
C TYR A 204 5.21 -0.70 -4.30
N GLY A 205 6.15 -1.59 -4.02
CA GLY A 205 7.18 -1.38 -2.99
C GLY A 205 8.02 -0.12 -3.22
N ALA A 206 8.40 0.17 -4.46
CA ALA A 206 9.11 1.37 -4.86
C ALA A 206 8.25 2.64 -4.74
N LEU A 207 6.96 2.56 -5.13
CA LEU A 207 6.00 3.64 -4.96
C LEU A 207 5.81 4.02 -3.49
N ARG A 208 5.74 3.05 -2.58
CA ARG A 208 5.70 3.32 -1.12
C ARG A 208 6.91 4.11 -0.63
N LYS A 209 8.11 3.75 -1.11
CA LYS A 209 9.34 4.52 -0.80
C LYS A 209 9.27 5.94 -1.34
N GLN A 210 8.78 6.10 -2.57
CA GLN A 210 8.60 7.42 -3.17
C GLN A 210 7.53 8.25 -2.45
N LEU A 211 6.46 7.64 -1.96
CA LEU A 211 5.43 8.32 -1.19
C LEU A 211 6.03 9.00 0.04
N VAL A 212 6.85 8.27 0.80
CA VAL A 212 7.57 8.82 1.98
C VAL A 212 8.52 9.94 1.55
N ASN A 213 9.29 9.74 0.47
CA ASN A 213 10.21 10.75 -0.04
C ASN A 213 9.48 12.05 -0.44
N TYR A 214 8.42 11.96 -1.24
CA TYR A 214 7.65 13.10 -1.71
C TYR A 214 6.91 13.82 -0.58
N ARG A 215 6.39 13.10 0.42
CA ARG A 215 5.85 13.73 1.64
C ARG A 215 6.90 14.55 2.37
N ASN A 216 8.10 14.02 2.54
CA ASN A 216 9.19 14.75 3.19
C ASN A 216 9.59 16.00 2.39
N ILE A 217 9.59 15.94 1.06
CA ILE A 217 9.83 17.10 0.20
C ILE A 217 8.73 18.15 0.39
N VAL A 218 7.46 17.73 0.35
CA VAL A 218 6.30 18.63 0.54
C VAL A 218 6.33 19.28 1.91
N ALA A 219 6.60 18.52 2.97
CA ALA A 219 6.69 19.02 4.34
C ALA A 219 7.82 20.06 4.53
N LYS A 220 8.86 20.01 3.69
CA LYS A 220 9.97 20.99 3.66
C LYS A 220 9.69 22.22 2.78
N GLY A 221 8.47 22.37 2.26
CA GLY A 221 8.07 23.49 1.40
C GLY A 221 8.12 23.21 -0.10
N GLY A 222 8.44 21.98 -0.50
CA GLY A 222 8.48 21.59 -1.91
C GLY A 222 9.73 22.05 -2.66
N TRP A 223 9.60 22.21 -3.98
CA TRP A 223 10.68 22.67 -4.85
C TRP A 223 10.48 24.13 -5.24
N PRO A 224 11.57 24.91 -5.41
CA PRO A 224 11.47 26.27 -5.93
C PRO A 224 10.95 26.23 -7.37
N ALA A 225 9.98 27.10 -7.67
CA ALA A 225 9.54 27.32 -9.03
C ALA A 225 10.62 28.07 -9.83
N ILE A 226 10.80 27.68 -11.08
CA ILE A 226 11.59 28.42 -12.05
C ILE A 226 10.78 29.67 -12.44
N PRO A 227 11.33 30.88 -12.22
CA PRO A 227 10.66 32.11 -12.65
C PRO A 227 10.36 32.10 -14.15
N ALA A 228 9.31 32.82 -14.53
CA ALA A 228 8.97 32.98 -15.94
C ALA A 228 10.16 33.57 -16.71
N THR A 229 10.52 32.91 -17.81
CA THR A 229 11.62 33.32 -18.69
C THR A 229 11.24 33.08 -20.14
N LYS A 230 11.78 33.89 -21.06
CA LYS A 230 11.79 33.54 -22.48
C LYS A 230 12.63 32.30 -22.70
N ALA A 231 12.41 31.59 -23.80
CA ALA A 231 13.20 30.41 -24.15
C ALA A 231 14.69 30.76 -24.21
N VAL A 232 15.52 29.99 -23.49
CA VAL A 232 16.97 30.21 -23.41
C VAL A 232 17.69 29.06 -24.12
N LYS A 233 18.55 29.42 -25.08
CA LYS A 233 19.42 28.47 -25.78
C LYS A 233 20.76 28.31 -25.06
N PRO A 234 21.45 27.16 -25.15
CA PRO A 234 22.82 27.02 -24.66
C PRO A 234 23.72 28.17 -25.12
N GLY A 235 24.48 28.74 -24.20
CA GLY A 235 25.36 29.90 -24.44
C GLY A 235 24.67 31.27 -24.39
N ALA A 236 23.35 31.34 -24.29
CA ALA A 236 22.63 32.61 -24.18
C ALA A 236 22.64 33.17 -22.75
N PRO A 237 22.41 34.49 -22.57
CA PRO A 237 22.24 35.07 -21.25
C PRO A 237 21.03 34.50 -20.49
N VAL A 238 21.18 34.33 -19.18
CA VAL A 238 20.12 33.88 -18.26
C VAL A 238 20.23 34.66 -16.95
N SER A 239 19.09 34.99 -16.34
CA SER A 239 19.12 35.71 -15.08
C SER A 239 19.72 34.83 -13.97
N PRO A 240 20.48 35.40 -13.02
CA PRO A 240 21.02 34.65 -11.89
C PRO A 240 19.94 33.91 -11.08
N GLN A 241 18.74 34.51 -10.96
CA GLN A 241 17.60 33.92 -10.28
C GLN A 241 17.10 32.65 -10.99
N VAL A 242 16.93 32.68 -12.31
CA VAL A 242 16.50 31.52 -13.10
C VAL A 242 17.56 30.43 -13.05
N ALA A 243 18.85 30.77 -13.22
CA ALA A 243 19.93 29.81 -13.17
C ALA A 243 20.07 29.14 -11.78
N SER A 244 19.89 29.89 -10.70
CA SER A 244 19.91 29.36 -9.33
C SER A 244 18.73 28.42 -9.08
N ALA A 245 17.51 28.85 -9.42
CA ALA A 245 16.30 28.04 -9.27
C ALA A 245 16.39 26.74 -10.10
N LEU A 246 16.93 26.82 -11.33
CA LEU A 246 17.10 25.67 -12.21
C LEU A 246 18.07 24.64 -11.62
N ARG A 247 19.23 25.08 -11.13
CA ARG A 247 20.20 24.18 -10.47
C ARG A 247 19.59 23.52 -9.22
N ALA A 248 18.91 24.28 -8.38
CA ALA A 248 18.25 23.74 -7.19
C ALA A 248 17.18 22.70 -7.55
N ARG A 249 16.39 22.97 -8.60
CA ARG A 249 15.33 22.07 -9.06
C ARG A 249 15.86 20.79 -9.69
N LEU A 250 16.93 20.87 -10.48
CA LEU A 250 17.61 19.72 -11.08
C LEU A 250 18.29 18.85 -10.01
N ALA A 251 18.95 19.48 -9.03
CA ALA A 251 19.56 18.80 -7.91
C ALA A 251 18.53 18.03 -7.07
N ALA A 252 17.29 18.53 -6.96
CA ALA A 252 16.20 17.81 -6.30
C ALA A 252 15.79 16.49 -6.99
N GLU A 253 16.19 16.29 -8.25
CA GLU A 253 16.04 15.02 -8.99
C GLU A 253 17.36 14.22 -9.08
N GLY A 254 18.37 14.61 -8.29
CA GLY A 254 19.70 14.02 -8.32
C GLY A 254 20.48 14.33 -9.60
N ILE A 255 20.06 15.34 -10.37
CA ILE A 255 20.80 15.80 -11.55
C ILE A 255 21.74 16.92 -11.08
N THR A 256 23.01 16.56 -10.88
CA THR A 256 24.04 17.49 -10.43
C THR A 256 24.69 18.20 -11.62
N THR A 257 24.83 19.51 -11.53
CA THR A 257 25.71 20.28 -12.41
C THR A 257 27.03 20.51 -11.69
N ASP A 258 28.17 20.26 -12.34
CA ASP A 258 29.46 20.64 -11.78
C ASP A 258 29.46 22.14 -11.45
N SER A 259 29.60 22.48 -10.17
CA SER A 259 29.51 23.84 -9.61
C SER A 259 30.64 24.77 -10.03
N GLY A 260 31.46 24.41 -11.02
CA GLY A 260 32.62 25.19 -11.44
C GLY A 260 32.23 26.55 -12.00
N SER A 261 32.56 27.63 -11.27
CA SER A 261 32.61 29.07 -11.64
C SER A 261 31.41 29.73 -12.38
N ALA A 262 30.46 28.99 -12.94
CA ALA A 262 29.48 29.49 -13.91
C ALA A 262 28.19 30.03 -13.29
N ALA A 263 27.99 29.88 -11.97
CA ALA A 263 26.93 30.61 -11.26
C ALA A 263 27.13 32.14 -11.32
N LYS A 264 28.35 32.61 -11.64
CA LYS A 264 28.70 34.04 -11.69
C LYS A 264 28.58 34.68 -13.08
N THR A 265 28.41 33.91 -14.16
CA THR A 265 28.58 34.45 -15.54
C THR A 265 27.29 34.98 -16.16
N GLY A 266 26.12 34.70 -15.59
CA GLY A 266 24.83 35.12 -16.18
C GLY A 266 24.54 34.46 -17.54
N VAL A 267 25.16 33.31 -17.80
CA VAL A 267 25.03 32.55 -19.06
C VAL A 267 24.49 31.15 -18.78
N TYR A 268 23.60 30.68 -19.64
CA TYR A 268 23.13 29.30 -19.65
C TYR A 268 24.20 28.40 -20.26
N ASP A 269 25.14 28.01 -19.42
CA ASP A 269 26.36 27.30 -19.81
C ASP A 269 26.11 25.85 -20.27
N ARG A 270 27.17 25.21 -20.80
CA ARG A 270 27.12 23.85 -21.33
C ARG A 270 26.78 22.79 -20.26
N ASN A 271 27.21 22.98 -19.01
CA ASN A 271 26.96 22.01 -17.93
C ASN A 271 25.49 22.06 -17.51
N LEU A 272 24.93 23.26 -17.39
CA LEU A 272 23.52 23.47 -17.09
C LEU A 272 22.63 23.01 -18.25
N ALA A 273 23.06 23.23 -19.50
CA ALA A 273 22.42 22.68 -20.70
C ALA A 273 22.41 21.14 -20.71
N ALA A 274 23.52 20.50 -20.38
CA ALA A 274 23.61 19.04 -20.28
C ALA A 274 22.70 18.47 -19.18
N ALA A 275 22.60 19.14 -18.03
CA ALA A 275 21.69 18.74 -16.97
C ALA A 275 20.20 18.91 -17.36
N VAL A 276 19.86 19.94 -18.14
CA VAL A 276 18.53 20.08 -18.72
C VAL A 276 18.26 19.00 -19.76
N ALA A 277 19.24 18.64 -20.60
CA ALA A 277 19.10 17.54 -21.55
C ALA A 277 18.80 16.21 -20.83
N GLU A 278 19.46 15.97 -19.69
CA GLU A 278 19.19 14.82 -18.83
C GLU A 278 17.76 14.84 -18.27
N PHE A 279 17.31 16.01 -17.81
CA PHE A 279 15.93 16.18 -17.37
C PHE A 279 14.94 15.91 -18.51
N GLN A 280 15.14 16.50 -19.69
CA GLN A 280 14.27 16.29 -20.85
C GLN A 280 14.15 14.81 -21.19
N ARG A 281 15.28 14.09 -21.20
CA ARG A 281 15.33 12.64 -21.44
C ARG A 281 14.53 11.86 -20.39
N ARG A 282 14.67 12.16 -19.10
CA ARG A 282 13.94 11.48 -18.01
C ARG A 282 12.44 11.74 -18.04
N HIS A 283 12.01 12.91 -18.52
CA HIS A 283 10.61 13.31 -18.58
C HIS A 283 9.98 13.11 -19.97
N THR A 284 10.67 12.42 -20.89
CA THR A 284 10.21 12.14 -22.27
C THR A 284 9.86 13.42 -23.05
N ILE A 285 10.61 14.48 -22.80
CA ILE A 285 10.56 15.75 -23.54
C ILE A 285 11.60 15.68 -24.67
N GLY A 286 11.34 16.34 -25.81
CA GLY A 286 12.31 16.46 -26.88
C GLY A 286 13.64 17.01 -26.37
N VAL A 287 14.74 16.27 -26.59
CA VAL A 287 16.06 16.60 -26.04
C VAL A 287 16.77 17.59 -26.97
N ASP A 288 16.59 18.88 -26.71
CA ASP A 288 17.22 19.99 -27.45
C ASP A 288 18.15 20.86 -26.57
N SER A 289 18.26 20.51 -25.28
CA SER A 289 18.96 21.29 -24.25
C SER A 289 18.46 22.73 -24.09
N MET A 290 17.28 23.08 -24.63
CA MET A 290 16.72 24.42 -24.49
C MET A 290 15.87 24.52 -23.23
N LEU A 291 15.99 25.64 -22.52
CA LEU A 291 15.04 26.01 -21.47
C LEU A 291 13.79 26.63 -22.11
N GLY A 292 13.05 25.82 -22.87
CA GLY A 292 11.81 26.18 -23.55
C GLY A 292 10.58 26.06 -22.64
N LYS A 293 9.40 26.47 -23.16
CA LYS A 293 8.13 26.47 -22.41
C LYS A 293 7.79 25.09 -21.84
N GLU A 294 7.83 24.04 -22.65
CA GLU A 294 7.51 22.67 -22.22
C GLU A 294 8.43 22.19 -21.09
N THR A 295 9.75 22.45 -21.22
CA THR A 295 10.74 22.10 -20.19
C THR A 295 10.50 22.88 -18.90
N VAL A 296 10.23 24.18 -18.97
CA VAL A 296 9.92 25.02 -17.79
C VAL A 296 8.61 24.57 -17.13
N ASP A 297 7.56 24.29 -17.90
CA ASP A 297 6.28 23.81 -17.39
C ASP A 297 6.44 22.46 -16.68
N ALA A 298 7.26 21.56 -17.21
CA ALA A 298 7.59 20.27 -16.59
C ALA A 298 8.42 20.41 -15.31
N LEU A 299 9.44 21.28 -15.31
CA LEU A 299 10.24 21.61 -14.12
C LEU A 299 9.35 22.21 -13.00
N ASN A 300 8.36 23.02 -13.38
CA ASN A 300 7.43 23.68 -12.48
C ASN A 300 6.26 22.80 -12.02
N LYS A 301 6.18 21.52 -12.42
CA LYS A 301 5.31 20.56 -11.74
C LYS A 301 5.75 20.43 -10.29
N SER A 302 4.89 20.87 -9.38
CA SER A 302 5.20 21.00 -7.97
C SER A 302 5.37 19.63 -7.28
N ALA A 303 6.08 19.60 -6.16
CA ALA A 303 6.20 18.38 -5.35
C ALA A 303 4.84 17.83 -4.89
N PRO A 304 3.85 18.65 -4.45
CA PRO A 304 2.50 18.18 -4.19
C PRO A 304 1.83 17.52 -5.40
N TYR A 305 1.99 18.08 -6.60
CA TYR A 305 1.45 17.46 -7.82
C TYR A 305 2.06 16.07 -8.06
N ARG A 306 3.39 15.93 -7.92
CA ARG A 306 4.07 14.63 -8.05
C ARG A 306 3.68 13.65 -6.95
N LEU A 307 3.46 14.12 -5.72
CA LEU A 307 2.92 13.32 -4.62
C LEU A 307 1.54 12.72 -4.99
N THR A 308 0.64 13.53 -5.54
CA THR A 308 -0.67 13.04 -6.01
C THR A 308 -0.52 12.01 -7.14
N GLN A 309 0.46 12.18 -8.04
CA GLN A 309 0.73 11.17 -9.08
C GLN A 309 1.22 9.84 -8.49
N VAL A 310 2.08 9.86 -7.46
CA VAL A 310 2.52 8.66 -6.76
C VAL A 310 1.32 7.95 -6.14
N VAL A 311 0.47 8.68 -5.42
CA VAL A 311 -0.76 8.13 -4.81
C VAL A 311 -1.69 7.54 -5.87
N ALA A 312 -1.94 8.24 -6.98
CA ALA A 312 -2.80 7.75 -8.05
C ALA A 312 -2.24 6.49 -8.72
N ASN A 313 -0.91 6.34 -8.81
CA ASN A 313 -0.30 5.12 -9.32
C ASN A 313 -0.41 3.97 -8.31
N MET A 314 -0.21 4.21 -7.02
CA MET A 314 -0.44 3.19 -5.99
C MET A 314 -1.86 2.65 -6.03
N GLU A 315 -2.84 3.53 -6.25
CA GLU A 315 -4.24 3.17 -6.42
C GLU A 315 -4.45 2.28 -7.66
N ARG A 316 -3.91 2.68 -8.82
CA ARG A 316 -3.96 1.86 -10.05
C ARG A 316 -3.34 0.47 -9.90
N TYR A 317 -2.30 0.34 -9.07
CA TYR A 317 -1.69 -0.97 -8.79
C TYR A 317 -2.63 -1.90 -8.03
N ARG A 318 -3.56 -1.37 -7.22
CA ARG A 318 -4.59 -2.18 -6.56
C ARG A 318 -5.64 -2.69 -7.54
N TRP A 319 -5.85 -1.98 -8.64
CA TRP A 319 -6.77 -2.39 -9.70
C TRP A 319 -6.19 -3.50 -10.61
N LEU A 320 -4.90 -3.82 -10.47
CA LEU A 320 -4.27 -4.90 -11.22
C LEU A 320 -4.52 -6.25 -10.54
N PRO A 321 -4.67 -7.35 -11.33
CA PRO A 321 -4.69 -8.70 -10.79
C PRO A 321 -3.41 -8.98 -9.98
N ARG A 322 -3.54 -9.71 -8.87
CA ARG A 322 -2.39 -10.11 -8.04
C ARG A 322 -1.38 -10.98 -8.77
N SER A 323 -1.85 -11.71 -9.76
CA SER A 323 -1.01 -12.48 -10.66
C SER A 323 -1.43 -12.19 -12.08
N LEU A 324 -0.47 -11.75 -12.90
CA LEU A 324 -0.64 -11.64 -14.35
C LEU A 324 -0.40 -12.99 -15.05
N GLY A 325 -0.16 -14.06 -14.28
CA GLY A 325 0.23 -15.37 -14.79
C GLY A 325 1.68 -15.42 -15.29
N GLN A 326 2.04 -16.53 -15.95
CA GLN A 326 3.40 -16.72 -16.48
C GLN A 326 3.62 -16.10 -17.85
N ARG A 327 2.56 -15.73 -18.58
CA ARG A 327 2.65 -15.16 -19.92
C ARG A 327 1.62 -14.06 -20.08
N TYR A 328 2.08 -12.84 -20.28
CA TYR A 328 1.21 -11.66 -20.41
C TYR A 328 1.89 -10.56 -21.22
N ILE A 329 1.08 -9.60 -21.68
CA ILE A 329 1.54 -8.37 -22.31
C ILE A 329 1.10 -7.22 -21.41
N PHE A 330 2.06 -6.40 -20.99
CA PHE A 330 1.81 -5.20 -20.20
C PHE A 330 2.00 -3.97 -21.09
N VAL A 331 0.95 -3.18 -21.27
CA VAL A 331 0.98 -1.96 -22.09
C VAL A 331 0.84 -0.75 -21.17
N ASN A 332 1.93 -0.03 -20.95
CA ASN A 332 1.92 1.23 -20.25
C ASN A 332 1.64 2.35 -21.25
N VAL A 333 0.36 2.63 -21.48
CA VAL A 333 -0.11 3.63 -22.45
C VAL A 333 0.51 5.02 -22.18
N PRO A 334 0.51 5.56 -20.94
CA PRO A 334 1.18 6.84 -20.65
C PRO A 334 2.69 6.84 -20.94
N ALA A 335 3.35 5.68 -20.92
CA ALA A 335 4.78 5.55 -21.19
C ALA A 335 5.10 5.14 -22.64
N PHE A 336 4.10 4.97 -23.52
CA PHE A 336 4.27 4.52 -24.90
C PHE A 336 5.11 3.23 -25.01
N LYS A 337 4.95 2.31 -24.05
CA LYS A 337 5.78 1.12 -23.91
C LYS A 337 4.93 -0.13 -23.75
N LEU A 338 5.34 -1.18 -24.46
CA LEU A 338 4.84 -2.54 -24.30
C LEU A 338 5.96 -3.44 -23.81
N GLU A 339 5.64 -4.30 -22.84
CA GLU A 339 6.49 -5.35 -22.32
C GLU A 339 5.76 -6.69 -22.45
N ALA A 340 6.39 -7.66 -23.11
CA ALA A 340 5.86 -9.01 -23.21
C ALA A 340 6.66 -9.93 -22.29
N TYR A 341 5.96 -10.69 -21.46
CA TYR A 341 6.52 -11.65 -20.54
C TYR A 341 6.17 -13.07 -20.96
N ASP A 342 7.14 -13.97 -20.88
CA ASP A 342 6.96 -15.41 -21.09
C ASP A 342 7.70 -16.20 -20.01
N LYS A 343 7.02 -17.18 -19.40
CA LYS A 343 7.50 -17.92 -18.22
C LYS A 343 7.94 -17.02 -17.05
N GLY A 344 7.32 -15.84 -16.92
CA GLY A 344 7.67 -14.83 -15.91
C GLY A 344 8.91 -13.98 -16.24
N GLU A 345 9.55 -14.21 -17.39
CA GLU A 345 10.73 -13.45 -17.84
C GLU A 345 10.35 -12.43 -18.92
N LEU A 346 11.02 -11.28 -18.92
CA LEU A 346 10.84 -10.25 -19.93
C LEU A 346 11.38 -10.77 -21.28
N ALA A 347 10.47 -11.06 -22.20
CA ALA A 347 10.79 -11.59 -23.52
C ALA A 347 10.94 -10.50 -24.59
N LEU A 348 10.19 -9.40 -24.47
CA LEU A 348 10.21 -8.30 -25.44
C LEU A 348 9.90 -6.95 -24.78
N VAL A 349 10.58 -5.90 -25.25
CA VAL A 349 10.23 -4.51 -24.97
C VAL A 349 10.13 -3.76 -26.29
N MET A 350 9.05 -3.01 -26.51
CA MET A 350 8.94 -2.13 -27.66
C MET A 350 8.16 -0.85 -27.37
N LYS A 351 8.35 0.15 -28.23
CA LYS A 351 7.53 1.36 -28.22
C LYS A 351 6.19 1.08 -28.90
N VAL A 352 5.12 1.66 -28.38
CA VAL A 352 3.78 1.66 -28.99
C VAL A 352 3.34 3.09 -29.27
N ILE A 353 2.37 3.27 -30.17
CA ILE A 353 1.85 4.57 -30.61
C ILE A 353 0.39 4.68 -30.22
#